data_AF-A0A7W1H357-F1
#
_entry.id   AF-A0A7W1H357-F1
#
_cell.length_a   1.000
_cell.length_b   1.000
_cell.length_c   1.000
_cell.angle_alpha   90.00
_cell.angle_beta   90.00
_cell.angle_gamma   90.00
#
_symmetry.space_group_name_H-M   'P 1'
#
loop_
_entity.id
_entity.type
_entity.pdbx_description
1 polymer ?
#
loop_
_entity_poly.entity_id
_entity_poly.type
_entity_poly.pdbx_seq_one_letter_code
_entity_poly.pdbx_strand_id
1 'polypeptide(L)'
;MKRLLTIAALLSLVLAASVALAAPPAGKDKDPASAAEAKAIQACKAERAANMAAFEAKYGTNKNKKNAFGKCVSSKSKHDDEKDEADENKNETNASKKCKAERAANMAEFEAKYGTNKNKKNAHGKCVSKHAKQKS
;
A
#
# COMPACT_ATOMS: atom_id res chain seq x y z
N MET A 1 -49.10 24.45 -25.60
CA MET A 1 -50.42 24.49 -24.92
C MET A 1 -50.47 23.38 -23.88
N LYS A 2 -50.57 23.74 -22.58
CA LYS A 2 -51.14 22.98 -21.43
C LYS A 2 -50.40 21.68 -21.00
N ARG A 3 -49.95 21.40 -19.76
CA ARG A 3 -50.14 21.90 -18.36
C ARG A 3 -48.92 21.40 -17.53
N LEU A 4 -48.20 22.15 -16.69
CA LEU A 4 -48.51 22.73 -15.36
C LEU A 4 -48.94 21.71 -14.27
N LEU A 5 -48.04 21.55 -13.27
CA LEU A 5 -48.24 21.60 -11.80
C LEU A 5 -48.43 20.32 -10.94
N THR A 6 -47.46 20.15 -10.01
CA THR A 6 -47.58 19.92 -8.54
C THR A 6 -48.07 18.54 -8.06
N ILE A 7 -47.79 17.95 -6.88
CA ILE A 7 -47.62 18.32 -5.45
C ILE A 7 -46.90 17.08 -4.83
N ALA A 8 -45.98 17.10 -3.85
CA ALA A 8 -46.28 17.23 -2.42
C ALA A 8 -44.98 17.08 -1.60
N ALA A 9 -44.72 18.06 -0.74
CA ALA A 9 -43.78 17.96 0.36
C ALA A 9 -44.33 17.06 1.46
N LEU A 10 -43.48 16.28 2.13
CA LEU A 10 -43.68 15.97 3.55
C LEU A 10 -42.32 15.92 4.27
N LEU A 11 -42.11 17.00 5.02
CA LEU A 11 -41.20 17.18 6.14
C LEU A 11 -41.61 16.23 7.26
N SER A 12 -40.67 15.51 7.89
CA SER A 12 -40.88 14.93 9.22
C SER A 12 -39.56 14.95 10.01
N LEU A 13 -39.50 15.98 10.84
CA LEU A 13 -38.77 16.18 12.09
C LEU A 13 -39.01 14.95 13.01
N VAL A 14 -38.11 14.44 13.86
CA VAL A 14 -37.73 14.95 15.20
C VAL A 14 -36.89 13.85 15.93
N LEU A 15 -35.95 14.26 16.80
CA LEU A 15 -35.35 13.56 17.98
C LEU A 15 -34.40 12.37 17.76
N ALA A 16 -33.30 12.16 18.49
CA ALA A 16 -32.80 12.77 19.73
C ALA A 16 -31.27 12.55 19.84
N ALA A 17 -30.62 13.46 20.56
CA ALA A 17 -29.25 13.31 21.07
C ALA A 17 -29.12 12.09 21.99
N SER A 18 -27.97 11.42 21.96
CA SER A 18 -27.20 10.90 23.12
C SER A 18 -26.33 9.71 22.72
N VAL A 19 -25.02 9.93 22.50
CA VAL A 19 -24.03 8.90 22.86
C VAL A 19 -22.73 9.59 23.30
N ALA A 20 -22.70 10.06 24.54
CA ALA A 20 -21.43 10.19 25.26
C ALA A 20 -21.08 8.78 25.75
N LEU A 21 -20.33 8.02 24.94
CA LEU A 21 -19.74 6.76 25.38
C LEU A 21 -18.26 6.98 25.67
N ALA A 22 -17.94 6.77 26.94
CA ALA A 22 -16.63 6.76 27.57
C ALA A 22 -15.46 6.42 26.64
N ALA A 23 -14.43 7.29 26.67
CA ALA A 23 -13.11 6.95 26.17
C ALA A 23 -12.56 5.74 26.95
N PRO A 24 -12.13 4.65 26.28
CA PRO A 24 -11.44 3.55 26.95
C PRO A 24 -10.09 4.03 27.51
N PRO A 25 -9.64 3.49 28.66
CA PRO A 25 -8.36 3.84 29.25
C PRO A 25 -7.21 3.48 28.30
N ALA A 26 -6.24 4.40 28.23
CA ALA A 26 -4.96 4.26 27.56
C ALA A 26 -4.28 2.91 27.89
N GLY A 27 -4.44 1.95 26.99
CA GLY A 27 -3.76 0.67 27.02
C GLY A 27 -2.71 0.64 25.92
N LYS A 28 -1.44 0.72 26.30
CA LYS A 28 -0.21 0.35 25.58
C LYS A 28 -0.30 0.40 24.05
N ASP A 29 0.38 1.39 23.49
CA ASP A 29 0.69 1.64 22.08
C ASP A 29 0.81 0.34 21.26
N LYS A 30 -0.29 0.00 20.58
CA LYS A 30 -0.22 -0.67 19.28
C LYS A 30 -0.56 0.44 18.31
N ASP A 31 0.42 0.89 17.54
CA ASP A 31 0.19 1.81 16.44
C ASP A 31 -1.06 1.38 15.67
N PRO A 32 -1.97 2.30 15.31
CA PRO A 32 -3.11 1.94 14.48
C PRO A 32 -2.56 1.30 13.21
N ALA A 33 -2.86 0.02 13.00
CA ALA A 33 -2.47 -0.70 11.80
C ALA A 33 -2.83 0.17 10.59
N SER A 34 -1.84 0.49 9.76
CA SER A 34 -2.04 1.38 8.63
C SER A 34 -3.20 0.89 7.75
N ALA A 35 -3.89 1.77 7.02
CA ALA A 35 -4.98 1.37 6.14
C ALA A 35 -4.56 0.28 5.13
N ALA A 36 -3.31 0.33 4.67
CA ALA A 36 -2.69 -0.71 3.84
C ALA A 36 -2.55 -2.04 4.58
N GLU A 37 -2.11 -2.02 5.84
CA GLU A 37 -2.03 -3.22 6.67
C GLU A 37 -3.42 -3.83 6.92
N ALA A 38 -4.44 -3.02 7.18
CA ALA A 38 -5.82 -3.49 7.34
C ALA A 38 -6.34 -4.17 6.06
N LYS A 39 -6.13 -3.57 4.89
CA LYS A 39 -6.47 -4.17 3.57
C LYS A 39 -5.72 -5.48 3.35
N ALA A 40 -4.41 -5.51 3.62
CA ALA A 40 -3.56 -6.70 3.50
C ALA A 40 -4.04 -7.83 4.41
N ILE A 41 -4.41 -7.53 5.66
CA ILE A 41 -4.97 -8.50 6.61
C ILE A 41 -6.26 -9.11 6.06
N GLN A 42 -7.17 -8.29 5.52
CA GLN A 42 -8.44 -8.79 4.97
C GLN A 42 -8.21 -9.68 3.74
N ALA A 43 -7.34 -9.27 2.82
CA ALA A 43 -6.99 -10.06 1.65
C ALA A 43 -6.33 -11.40 2.03
N CYS A 44 -5.44 -11.40 3.03
CA CYS A 44 -4.81 -12.63 3.52
C CYS A 44 -5.79 -13.57 4.22
N LYS A 45 -6.80 -13.02 4.93
CA LYS A 45 -7.88 -13.84 5.51
C LYS A 45 -8.71 -14.50 4.41
N ALA A 46 -9.08 -13.76 3.37
CA ALA A 46 -9.85 -14.29 2.25
C ALA A 46 -9.08 -15.38 1.49
N GLU A 47 -7.79 -15.16 1.19
CA GLU A 47 -6.94 -16.15 0.50
C GLU A 47 -6.74 -17.41 1.33
N ARG A 48 -6.55 -17.27 2.65
CA ARG A 48 -6.44 -18.40 3.57
C ARG A 48 -7.74 -19.20 3.67
N ALA A 49 -8.88 -18.52 3.70
CA ALA A 49 -10.19 -19.14 3.77
C ALA A 49 -10.55 -19.87 2.47
N ALA A 50 -10.12 -19.35 1.31
CA ALA A 50 -10.36 -19.97 0.02
C ALA A 50 -9.62 -21.31 -0.13
N ASN A 51 -8.34 -21.38 0.27
CA ASN A 51 -7.59 -22.62 0.24
C ASN A 51 -6.41 -22.59 1.22
N MET A 52 -6.58 -23.23 2.38
CA MET A 52 -5.56 -23.26 3.43
C MET A 52 -4.27 -23.99 2.99
N ALA A 53 -4.38 -25.11 2.27
CA ALA A 53 -3.22 -25.89 1.85
C ALA A 53 -2.37 -25.11 0.83
N ALA A 54 -3.02 -24.47 -0.15
CA ALA A 54 -2.35 -23.62 -1.13
C ALA A 54 -1.77 -22.36 -0.47
N PHE A 55 -2.51 -21.74 0.45
CA PHE A 55 -2.04 -20.57 1.21
C PHE A 55 -0.77 -20.89 2.01
N GLU A 56 -0.78 -22.00 2.72
CA GLU A 56 0.37 -22.46 3.49
C GLU A 56 1.55 -22.87 2.59
N ALA A 57 1.31 -23.50 1.44
CA ALA A 57 2.37 -23.80 0.47
C ALA A 57 2.98 -22.52 -0.12
N LYS A 58 2.16 -21.48 -0.34
CA LYS A 58 2.57 -20.22 -0.94
C LYS A 58 3.35 -19.32 0.01
N TYR A 59 2.91 -19.21 1.27
CA TYR A 59 3.49 -18.26 2.23
C TYR A 59 4.22 -18.92 3.41
N GLY A 60 3.91 -20.19 3.70
CA GLY A 60 4.51 -20.95 4.78
C GLY A 60 5.92 -21.40 4.41
N THR A 61 6.90 -20.99 5.20
CA THR A 61 8.32 -21.31 4.97
C THR A 61 8.97 -22.04 6.13
N ASN A 62 8.31 -22.10 7.29
CA ASN A 62 8.78 -22.88 8.43
C ASN A 62 8.14 -24.28 8.46
N LYS A 63 8.72 -25.20 9.24
CA LYS A 63 8.29 -26.61 9.34
C LYS A 63 6.78 -26.76 9.62
N ASN A 64 6.19 -25.81 10.36
CA ASN A 64 4.79 -25.86 10.77
C ASN A 64 3.88 -24.88 9.99
N LYS A 65 4.40 -24.21 8.96
CA LYS A 65 3.75 -23.21 8.10
C LYS A 65 3.01 -22.05 8.81
N LYS A 66 3.12 -21.93 10.14
CA LYS A 66 2.46 -20.89 10.97
C LYS A 66 2.91 -19.47 10.66
N ASN A 67 4.03 -19.29 9.97
CA ASN A 67 4.48 -17.97 9.53
C ASN A 67 3.79 -17.48 8.24
N ALA A 68 2.96 -18.31 7.60
CA ALA A 68 2.27 -18.00 6.36
C ALA A 68 1.43 -16.72 6.44
N PHE A 69 0.68 -16.53 7.53
CA PHE A 69 -0.19 -15.35 7.66
C PHE A 69 0.61 -14.05 7.77
N GLY A 70 1.63 -14.01 8.63
CA GLY A 70 2.51 -12.85 8.74
C GLY A 70 3.30 -12.57 7.46
N LYS A 71 3.72 -13.62 6.75
CA LYS A 71 4.36 -13.52 5.43
C LYS A 71 3.42 -12.95 4.38
N CYS A 72 2.16 -13.39 4.36
CA CYS A 72 1.14 -12.84 3.46
C CYS A 72 0.90 -11.36 3.74
N VAL A 73 0.68 -10.98 5.01
CA VAL A 73 0.42 -9.58 5.38
C VAL A 73 1.63 -8.72 5.06
N SER A 74 2.85 -9.15 5.40
CA SER A 74 4.07 -8.40 5.05
C SER A 74 4.33 -8.32 3.55
N SER A 75 3.95 -9.35 2.78
CA SER A 75 4.06 -9.33 1.32
C SER A 75 3.06 -8.36 0.72
N LYS A 76 1.81 -8.37 1.20
CA LYS A 76 0.74 -7.52 0.69
C LYS A 76 0.88 -6.08 1.15
N SER A 77 1.28 -5.80 2.39
CA SER A 77 1.53 -4.42 2.83
C SER A 77 2.68 -3.77 2.07
N LYS A 78 3.70 -4.53 1.67
CA LYS A 78 4.75 -4.06 0.73
C LYS A 78 4.26 -3.90 -0.71
N HIS A 79 3.23 -4.65 -1.09
CA HIS A 79 2.63 -4.65 -2.44
C HIS A 79 1.40 -3.73 -2.55
N ASP A 80 0.82 -3.26 -1.45
CA ASP A 80 -0.34 -2.35 -1.45
C ASP A 80 0.12 -0.89 -1.58
N ASP A 81 1.42 -0.61 -1.42
CA ASP A 81 2.09 0.50 -2.10
C ASP A 81 2.07 0.35 -3.64
N GLU A 82 1.83 -0.86 -4.16
CA GLU A 82 1.89 -1.21 -5.59
C GLU A 82 0.52 -1.52 -6.23
N LYS A 83 -0.58 -1.53 -5.47
CA LYS A 83 -1.87 -2.08 -5.96
C LYS A 83 -3.02 -1.09 -6.16
N ASP A 84 -2.84 0.17 -5.79
CA ASP A 84 -3.71 1.26 -6.27
C ASP A 84 -3.07 2.01 -7.48
N GLU A 85 -1.83 1.67 -7.89
CA GLU A 85 -1.06 2.29 -9.00
C GLU A 85 -0.37 1.23 -9.89
N ALA A 86 -1.15 0.39 -10.58
CA ALA A 86 -0.61 -0.74 -11.34
C ALA A 86 0.25 -0.35 -12.57
N ASP A 87 0.20 0.90 -13.02
CA ASP A 87 0.99 1.41 -14.16
C ASP A 87 2.26 2.16 -13.72
N GLU A 88 2.21 2.99 -12.69
CA GLU A 88 3.37 3.80 -12.29
C GLU A 88 4.41 3.01 -11.47
N ASN A 89 3.98 2.11 -10.57
CA ASN A 89 4.90 1.45 -9.64
C ASN A 89 5.66 0.26 -10.28
N LYS A 90 5.13 -0.37 -11.34
CA LYS A 90 5.93 -1.31 -12.15
C LYS A 90 7.10 -0.59 -12.83
N ASN A 91 6.91 0.66 -13.25
CA ASN A 91 7.98 1.45 -13.83
C ASN A 91 9.03 1.79 -12.76
N GLU A 92 8.62 2.23 -11.58
CA GLU A 92 9.54 2.54 -10.47
C GLU A 92 10.31 1.32 -9.96
N THR A 93 9.65 0.16 -9.79
CA THR A 93 10.32 -1.08 -9.37
C THR A 93 11.32 -1.57 -10.43
N ASN A 94 10.98 -1.49 -11.72
CA ASN A 94 11.90 -1.81 -12.81
C ASN A 94 13.03 -0.79 -12.93
N ALA A 95 12.76 0.51 -12.75
CA ALA A 95 13.75 1.57 -12.71
C ALA A 95 14.72 1.38 -11.55
N SER A 96 14.21 1.08 -10.36
CA SER A 96 15.00 0.78 -9.15
C SER A 96 15.90 -0.42 -9.35
N LYS A 97 15.41 -1.50 -9.97
CA LYS A 97 16.25 -2.66 -10.34
C LYS A 97 17.36 -2.27 -11.32
N LYS A 98 17.05 -1.49 -12.36
CA LYS A 98 18.05 -0.98 -13.32
C LYS A 98 19.09 -0.08 -12.65
N CYS A 99 18.65 0.86 -11.81
CA CYS A 99 19.53 1.75 -11.05
C CYS A 99 20.44 1.01 -10.08
N LYS A 100 19.95 -0.07 -9.45
CA LYS A 100 20.78 -0.95 -8.62
C LYS A 100 21.85 -1.68 -9.45
N ALA A 101 21.48 -2.17 -10.64
CA ALA A 101 22.43 -2.82 -11.54
C ALA A 101 23.50 -1.85 -12.06
N GLU A 102 23.12 -0.66 -12.52
CA GLU A 102 24.06 0.40 -12.95
C GLU A 102 25.01 0.81 -11.83
N ARG A 103 24.48 1.00 -10.62
CA ARG A 103 25.28 1.33 -9.43
C ARG A 103 26.26 0.22 -9.07
N ALA A 104 25.85 -1.04 -9.19
CA ALA A 104 26.71 -2.19 -8.91
C ALA A 104 27.79 -2.39 -9.97
N ALA A 105 27.49 -2.06 -11.23
CA ALA A 105 28.46 -2.15 -12.33
C ALA A 105 29.58 -1.11 -12.22
N ASN A 106 29.24 0.15 -11.92
CA ASN A 106 30.24 1.19 -11.70
C ASN A 106 29.72 2.29 -10.77
N MET A 107 30.10 2.20 -9.49
CA MET A 107 29.64 3.14 -8.47
C MET A 107 30.14 4.57 -8.70
N ALA A 108 31.40 4.74 -9.12
CA ALA A 108 32.00 6.06 -9.31
C ALA A 108 31.30 6.81 -10.45
N GLU A 109 31.03 6.12 -11.56
CA GLU A 109 30.35 6.68 -12.71
C GLU A 109 28.85 6.90 -12.45
N PHE A 110 28.20 5.97 -11.75
CA PHE A 110 26.82 6.13 -11.30
C PHE A 110 26.64 7.37 -10.43
N GLU A 111 27.53 7.58 -9.46
CA GLU A 111 27.51 8.75 -8.60
C GLU A 111 27.84 10.04 -9.34
N ALA A 112 28.73 10.01 -10.34
CA ALA A 112 28.98 11.17 -11.20
C ALA A 112 27.78 11.52 -12.08
N LYS A 113 27.03 10.51 -12.56
CA LYS A 113 25.90 10.68 -13.46
C LYS A 113 24.61 11.12 -12.76
N TYR A 114 24.36 10.63 -11.54
CA TYR A 114 23.09 10.86 -10.84
C TYR A 114 23.23 11.59 -9.49
N GLY A 115 24.43 11.62 -8.88
CA GLY A 115 24.67 12.27 -7.60
C GLY A 115 24.84 13.78 -7.75
N THR A 116 23.98 14.56 -7.10
CA THR A 116 24.02 16.03 -7.19
C THR A 116 24.30 16.72 -5.85
N ASN A 117 24.27 15.98 -4.74
CA ASN A 117 24.56 16.52 -3.42
C ASN A 117 26.01 16.24 -2.99
N LYS A 118 26.48 16.92 -1.93
CA LYS A 118 27.87 16.84 -1.45
C LYS A 118 28.36 15.41 -1.17
N ASN A 119 27.46 14.48 -0.82
CA ASN A 119 27.79 13.09 -0.50
C ASN A 119 27.31 12.07 -1.54
N LYS A 120 26.79 12.54 -2.68
CA LYS A 120 26.23 11.75 -3.81
C LYS A 120 25.18 10.69 -3.43
N LYS A 121 24.65 10.71 -2.20
CA LYS A 121 23.69 9.71 -1.70
C LYS A 121 22.32 9.81 -2.36
N ASN A 122 22.01 10.95 -2.99
CA ASN A 122 20.77 11.12 -3.74
C ASN A 122 20.78 10.49 -5.14
N ALA A 123 21.92 9.91 -5.57
CA ALA A 123 22.08 9.33 -6.89
C ALA A 123 21.04 8.26 -7.23
N HIS A 124 20.73 7.37 -6.28
CA HIS A 124 19.74 6.31 -6.51
C HIS A 124 18.34 6.89 -6.75
N GLY A 125 17.89 7.83 -5.91
CA GLY A 125 16.60 8.49 -6.08
C GLY A 125 16.52 9.25 -7.41
N LYS A 126 17.58 9.98 -7.78
CA LYS A 126 17.66 10.69 -9.06
C LYS A 126 17.61 9.75 -10.27
N CYS A 127 18.31 8.62 -10.20
CA CYS A 127 18.26 7.59 -11.23
C CYS A 127 16.84 7.05 -11.42
N VAL A 128 16.17 6.66 -10.32
CA VAL A 128 14.80 6.13 -10.36
C VAL A 128 13.83 7.16 -10.93
N SER A 129 13.86 8.41 -10.44
CA SER A 129 12.99 9.47 -10.95
C SER A 129 13.25 9.79 -12.43
N LYS A 130 14.48 9.68 -12.92
CA LYS A 130 14.80 9.88 -14.34
C LYS A 130 14.20 8.78 -15.20
N HIS A 131 14.36 7.51 -14.80
CA HIS A 131 13.78 6.39 -15.53
C HIS A 131 12.26 6.32 -15.43
N ALA A 132 11.67 6.77 -14.32
CA ALA A 132 10.23 6.92 -14.18
C ALA A 132 9.68 7.91 -15.21
N LYS A 133 10.24 9.15 -15.23
CA LYS A 133 9.87 10.22 -16.17
C LYS A 133 10.11 9.91 -17.64
N GLN A 134 11.03 9.00 -17.96
CA GLN A 134 11.34 8.60 -19.34
C GLN A 134 10.33 7.62 -19.94
N LYS A 135 9.44 7.03 -19.14
CA LYS A 135 8.36 6.16 -19.64
C LYS A 135 6.96 6.66 -19.32
N SER A 136 6.86 7.90 -18.81
CA SER A 136 5.63 8.70 -18.84
C SER A 136 5.43 9.26 -20.23
#